data_AF-A0A497L6I8-F1
#
_entry.id   AF-A0A497L6I8-F1
#
_cell.length_a   1.000
_cell.length_b   1.000
_cell.length_c   1.000
_cell.angle_alpha   90.00
_cell.angle_beta   90.00
_cell.angle_gamma   90.00
#
_symmetry.space_group_name_H-M   'P 1'
#
loop_
_entity.id
_entity.type
_entity.pdbx_description
1 polymer ?
#
loop_
_entity_poly.entity_id
_entity_poly.type
_entity_poly.pdbx_seq_one_letter_code
_entity_poly.pdbx_strand_id
1 'polypeptide(L)'
;DLARPEVVRHRKRMSERYAPPKKAELLILMPQIQMKPFHKSKMFKETMKLLKTKFKRQLDKIHVCFYAAPFGVIPIELDEIYPLSQHETMMPPDMETREYVANQTANYINSTSYKAILMFHDPENWNKSVLNACKKACSKKNIKFKYLKVERARSKTMLKEIEKLFSRNGRTSLD
;
A
#
# COMPACT_ATOMS: atom_id res chain seq x y z
N ASP A 1 6.21 -15.18 -15.78
CA ASP A 1 6.34 -15.04 -14.31
C ASP A 1 5.06 -15.22 -13.48
N LEU A 2 3.88 -14.78 -13.94
CA LEU A 2 2.68 -14.81 -13.11
C LEU A 2 2.13 -16.21 -12.77
N ALA A 3 2.41 -17.21 -13.60
CA ALA A 3 2.02 -18.60 -13.36
C ALA A 3 2.91 -19.34 -12.34
N ARG A 4 3.98 -18.70 -11.84
CA ARG A 4 4.87 -19.29 -10.84
C ARG A 4 4.07 -19.72 -9.60
N PRO A 5 4.25 -20.95 -9.09
CA PRO A 5 3.42 -21.48 -8.00
C PRO A 5 3.36 -20.57 -6.78
N GLU A 6 4.46 -19.90 -6.46
CA GLU A 6 4.58 -19.00 -5.33
C GLU A 6 3.75 -17.71 -5.50
N VAL A 7 3.61 -17.19 -6.72
CA VAL A 7 2.74 -16.03 -7.03
C VAL A 7 1.27 -16.41 -6.85
N VAL A 8 0.90 -17.56 -7.39
CA VAL A 8 -0.46 -18.12 -7.26
C VAL A 8 -0.79 -18.42 -5.81
N ARG A 9 0.14 -19.03 -5.06
CA ARG A 9 -0.01 -19.32 -3.63
C ARG A 9 -0.15 -18.04 -2.81
N HIS A 10 0.67 -17.02 -3.08
CA HIS A 10 0.56 -15.72 -2.39
C HIS A 10 -0.82 -15.11 -2.59
N ARG A 11 -1.28 -15.00 -3.85
CA ARG A 11 -2.63 -14.52 -4.18
C ARG A 11 -3.71 -15.27 -3.39
N LYS A 12 -3.67 -16.60 -3.43
CA LYS A 12 -4.66 -17.46 -2.76
C LYS A 12 -4.65 -17.27 -1.23
N ARG A 13 -3.46 -17.21 -0.62
CA ARG A 13 -3.33 -16.99 0.84
C ARG A 13 -3.78 -15.59 1.24
N MET A 14 -3.47 -14.58 0.44
CA MET A 14 -3.92 -13.21 0.68
C MET A 14 -5.45 -13.09 0.64
N SER A 15 -6.13 -13.83 -0.23
CA SER A 15 -7.59 -13.81 -0.31
C SER A 15 -8.28 -14.69 0.73
N GLU A 16 -7.72 -15.85 1.06
CA GLU A 16 -8.42 -16.87 1.87
C GLU A 16 -8.04 -16.86 3.35
N ARG A 17 -6.82 -16.40 3.70
CA ARG A 17 -6.24 -16.61 5.04
C ARG A 17 -5.76 -15.33 5.71
N TYR A 18 -5.36 -14.34 4.92
CA TYR A 18 -4.85 -13.10 5.45
C TYR A 18 -6.00 -12.18 5.89
N ALA A 19 -5.86 -11.63 7.09
CA ALA A 19 -6.73 -10.58 7.60
C ALA A 19 -5.86 -9.37 8.01
N PRO A 20 -6.18 -8.15 7.55
CA PRO A 20 -5.46 -6.96 7.99
C PRO A 20 -5.56 -6.71 9.50
N PRO A 21 -4.66 -5.87 10.07
CA PRO A 21 -4.76 -5.46 11.47
C PRO A 21 -6.14 -4.89 11.80
N LYS A 22 -6.81 -5.43 12.83
CA LYS A 22 -8.23 -5.13 13.15
C LYS A 22 -8.54 -3.64 13.35
N LYS A 23 -7.58 -2.88 13.85
CA LYS A 23 -7.74 -1.44 14.14
C LYS A 23 -7.39 -0.54 12.95
N ALA A 24 -6.88 -1.10 11.85
CA ALA A 24 -6.41 -0.31 10.72
C ALA A 24 -7.56 0.42 10.03
N GLU A 25 -7.48 1.75 10.00
CA GLU A 25 -8.44 2.62 9.32
C GLU A 25 -7.83 3.25 8.05
N LEU A 26 -6.52 3.53 8.09
CA LEU A 26 -5.75 4.12 6.99
C LEU A 26 -4.79 3.08 6.41
N LEU A 27 -4.94 2.80 5.12
CA LEU A 27 -3.94 2.06 4.35
C LEU A 27 -2.96 3.04 3.70
N ILE A 28 -1.67 2.91 4.00
CA ILE A 28 -0.59 3.54 3.25
C ILE A 28 -0.07 2.50 2.27
N LEU A 29 -0.21 2.79 0.97
CA LEU A 29 0.17 1.88 -0.10
C LEU A 29 1.41 2.42 -0.84
N MET A 30 2.54 1.73 -0.70
CA MET A 30 3.85 2.15 -1.22
C MET A 30 4.27 1.32 -2.44
N PRO A 31 4.95 1.91 -3.45
CA PRO A 31 5.50 1.12 -4.54
C PRO A 31 6.62 0.23 -4.04
N GLN A 32 6.78 -0.94 -4.66
CA GLN A 32 8.03 -1.68 -4.53
C GLN A 32 9.21 -0.83 -4.99
N ILE A 33 10.34 -1.14 -4.42
CA ILE A 33 11.64 -0.54 -4.66
C ILE A 33 12.64 -1.67 -4.88
N GLN A 34 13.77 -1.39 -5.51
CA GLN A 34 14.76 -2.43 -5.81
C GLN A 34 15.32 -3.12 -4.56
N MET A 35 15.42 -2.40 -3.43
CA MET A 35 15.92 -2.98 -2.18
C MET A 35 14.85 -3.80 -1.47
N LYS A 36 15.14 -5.09 -1.26
CA LYS A 36 14.30 -6.03 -0.51
C LYS A 36 15.05 -6.55 0.72
N PRO A 37 14.36 -6.86 1.83
CA PRO A 37 12.95 -6.57 2.11
C PRO A 37 12.68 -5.04 2.16
N PHE A 38 11.50 -4.62 1.71
CA PHE A 38 11.17 -3.21 1.45
C PHE A 38 11.24 -2.31 2.68
N HIS A 39 11.02 -2.86 3.89
CA HIS A 39 11.16 -2.09 5.13
C HIS A 39 12.58 -1.56 5.38
N LYS A 40 13.62 -2.12 4.72
CA LYS A 40 14.98 -1.64 4.86
C LYS A 40 15.22 -0.29 4.19
N SER A 41 14.27 0.16 3.36
CA SER A 41 14.42 1.35 2.54
C SER A 41 14.42 2.66 3.27
N LYS A 42 15.16 3.61 2.71
CA LYS A 42 15.22 4.97 3.21
C LYS A 42 13.82 5.59 3.24
N MET A 43 13.06 5.45 2.15
CA MET A 43 11.68 5.96 2.07
C MET A 43 10.79 5.35 3.16
N PHE A 44 10.81 4.02 3.34
CA PHE A 44 10.02 3.39 4.40
C PHE A 44 10.50 3.80 5.81
N LYS A 45 11.80 3.79 6.07
CA LYS A 45 12.39 4.18 7.37
C LYS A 45 12.03 5.62 7.74
N GLU A 46 12.13 6.54 6.79
CA GLU A 46 11.76 7.95 6.98
C GLU A 46 10.25 8.09 7.23
N THR A 47 9.42 7.40 6.45
CA THR A 47 7.98 7.36 6.68
C THR A 47 7.64 6.82 8.06
N MET A 48 8.20 5.68 8.46
CA MET A 48 7.94 5.09 9.76
C MET A 48 8.44 5.94 10.92
N LYS A 49 9.61 6.58 10.78
CA LYS A 49 10.12 7.53 11.79
C LYS A 49 9.13 8.68 11.97
N LEU A 50 8.66 9.25 10.87
CA LEU A 50 7.68 10.34 10.88
C LEU A 50 6.35 9.92 11.53
N LEU A 51 5.82 8.76 11.17
CA LEU A 51 4.59 8.21 11.73
C LEU A 51 4.71 7.99 13.24
N LYS A 52 5.83 7.41 13.70
CA LYS A 52 6.10 7.20 15.13
C LYS A 52 6.22 8.52 15.90
N THR A 53 6.80 9.56 15.29
CA THR A 53 6.96 10.87 15.95
C THR A 53 5.67 11.68 15.97
N LYS A 54 4.88 11.71 14.89
CA LYS A 54 3.74 12.63 14.73
C LYS A 54 2.37 11.99 14.95
N PHE A 55 2.25 10.68 14.76
CA PHE A 55 0.98 9.93 14.84
C PHE A 55 1.05 8.77 15.83
N LYS A 56 1.84 8.90 16.90
CA LYS A 56 2.07 7.84 17.90
C LYS A 56 0.77 7.21 18.42
N ARG A 57 -0.27 8.02 18.68
CA ARG A 57 -1.57 7.57 19.21
C ARG A 57 -2.46 6.90 18.16
N GLN A 58 -2.17 7.09 16.87
CA GLN A 58 -2.93 6.56 15.75
C GLN A 58 -2.16 5.47 15.00
N LEU A 59 -0.97 5.07 15.49
CA LEU A 59 -0.08 4.16 14.77
C LEU A 59 -0.73 2.78 14.55
N ASP A 60 -1.55 2.31 15.49
CA ASP A 60 -2.33 1.06 15.36
C ASP A 60 -3.50 1.17 14.38
N LYS A 61 -3.85 2.39 13.95
CA LYS A 61 -4.84 2.67 12.90
C LYS A 61 -4.22 2.78 11.51
N ILE A 62 -2.90 2.72 11.40
CA ILE A 62 -2.18 2.83 10.13
C ILE A 62 -1.65 1.45 9.75
N HIS A 63 -2.03 1.00 8.57
CA HIS A 63 -1.48 -0.21 7.98
C HIS A 63 -0.66 0.16 6.73
N VAL A 64 0.57 -0.35 6.65
CA VAL A 64 1.47 -0.09 5.53
C VAL A 64 1.59 -1.36 4.69
N CYS A 65 1.29 -1.24 3.40
CA CYS A 65 1.52 -2.30 2.42
C CYS A 65 2.33 -1.79 1.23
N PHE A 66 2.98 -2.70 0.53
CA PHE A 66 3.63 -2.48 -0.74
C PHE A 66 2.77 -3.04 -1.88
N TYR A 67 2.85 -2.44 -3.07
CA TYR A 67 2.43 -3.10 -4.31
C TYR A 67 3.68 -3.45 -5.12
N ALA A 68 3.83 -4.74 -5.39
CA ALA A 68 5.07 -5.33 -5.87
C ALA A 68 4.80 -6.35 -6.97
N ALA A 69 5.65 -6.36 -8.00
CA ALA A 69 5.64 -7.39 -9.01
C ALA A 69 6.46 -8.59 -8.52
N PRO A 70 6.06 -9.83 -8.84
CA PRO A 70 4.81 -10.23 -9.48
C PRO A 70 3.64 -10.43 -8.49
N PHE A 71 3.82 -10.17 -7.19
CA PHE A 71 2.92 -10.65 -6.13
C PHE A 71 1.64 -9.84 -5.89
N GLY A 72 1.57 -8.58 -6.33
CA GLY A 72 0.48 -7.68 -5.98
C GLY A 72 0.72 -6.99 -4.64
N VAL A 73 -0.28 -6.98 -3.76
CA VAL A 73 -0.16 -6.34 -2.44
C VAL A 73 0.62 -7.22 -1.47
N ILE A 74 1.58 -6.61 -0.78
CA ILE A 74 2.40 -7.22 0.26
C ILE A 74 2.28 -6.36 1.54
N PRO A 75 1.55 -6.83 2.56
CA PRO A 75 1.58 -6.25 3.90
C PRO A 75 3.00 -6.28 4.48
N ILE A 76 3.37 -5.26 5.24
CA ILE A 76 4.74 -5.13 5.75
C ILE A 76 5.14 -6.25 6.71
N GLU A 77 4.18 -6.78 7.46
CA GLU A 77 4.36 -7.94 8.33
C GLU A 77 4.68 -9.23 7.57
N LEU A 78 4.50 -9.27 6.25
CA LEU A 78 4.83 -10.42 5.39
C LEU A 78 6.06 -10.18 4.50
N ASP A 79 6.62 -8.97 4.44
CA ASP A 79 7.71 -8.58 3.51
C ASP A 79 8.99 -9.42 3.68
N GLU A 80 9.25 -9.95 4.88
CA GLU A 80 10.40 -10.83 5.13
C GLU A 80 10.15 -12.31 4.80
N ILE A 81 8.91 -12.71 4.54
CA ILE A 81 8.53 -14.11 4.37
C ILE A 81 8.88 -14.59 2.96
N TYR A 82 9.49 -15.78 2.85
CA TYR A 82 9.72 -16.42 1.55
C TYR A 82 8.39 -16.65 0.79
N PRO A 83 8.30 -16.33 -0.52
CA PRO A 83 9.36 -15.87 -1.44
C PRO A 83 9.56 -14.35 -1.50
N LEU A 84 8.78 -13.57 -0.76
CA LEU A 84 8.66 -12.11 -0.92
C LEU A 84 9.98 -11.39 -0.65
N SER A 85 10.79 -11.90 0.28
CA SER A 85 12.12 -11.34 0.58
C SER A 85 13.24 -11.71 -0.40
N GLN A 86 13.04 -12.72 -1.26
CA GLN A 86 14.13 -13.34 -2.05
C GLN A 86 13.89 -13.41 -3.56
N HIS A 87 12.78 -12.88 -4.06
CA HIS A 87 12.49 -12.91 -5.49
C HIS A 87 13.26 -11.83 -6.25
N GLU A 88 13.82 -12.21 -7.39
CA GLU A 88 14.29 -11.27 -8.39
C GLU A 88 13.13 -10.76 -9.24
N THR A 89 13.23 -9.52 -9.72
CA THR A 89 12.16 -8.88 -10.51
C THR A 89 12.77 -7.90 -11.47
N MET A 90 12.40 -8.03 -12.74
CA MET A 90 12.79 -7.06 -13.75
C MET A 90 12.00 -5.76 -13.55
N MET A 91 12.71 -4.63 -13.57
CA MET A 91 12.13 -3.30 -13.44
C MET A 91 12.49 -2.47 -14.68
N PRO A 92 11.51 -1.74 -15.26
CA PRO A 92 10.09 -1.72 -14.89
C PRO A 92 9.36 -3.01 -15.31
N PRO A 93 8.24 -3.38 -14.66
CA PRO A 93 7.49 -4.58 -15.04
C PRO A 93 6.85 -4.42 -16.43
N ASP A 94 6.63 -5.55 -17.12
CA ASP A 94 5.87 -5.59 -18.37
C ASP A 94 4.39 -5.21 -18.17
N MET A 95 3.66 -5.01 -19.26
CA MET A 95 2.25 -4.58 -19.22
C MET A 95 1.34 -5.59 -18.50
N GLU A 96 1.51 -6.88 -18.76
CA GLU A 96 0.72 -7.96 -18.15
C GLU A 96 0.92 -7.98 -16.64
N THR A 97 2.17 -7.89 -16.19
CA THR A 97 2.53 -7.86 -14.77
C THR A 97 1.98 -6.60 -14.08
N ARG A 98 2.05 -5.43 -14.73
CA ARG A 98 1.44 -4.19 -14.19
C ARG A 98 -0.07 -4.32 -14.02
N GLU A 99 -0.75 -4.87 -15.02
CA GLU A 99 -2.20 -5.10 -14.98
C GLU A 99 -2.58 -6.12 -13.91
N TYR A 100 -1.83 -7.21 -13.79
CA TYR A 100 -2.01 -8.20 -12.75
C TYR A 100 -1.92 -7.57 -11.36
N VAL A 101 -0.86 -6.80 -11.09
CA VAL A 101 -0.67 -6.12 -9.80
C VAL A 101 -1.77 -5.09 -9.55
N ALA A 102 -2.19 -4.35 -10.58
CA ALA A 102 -3.30 -3.40 -10.47
C ALA A 102 -4.60 -4.11 -10.06
N ASN A 103 -4.89 -5.27 -10.68
CA ASN A 103 -6.05 -6.10 -10.34
C ASN A 103 -5.95 -6.67 -8.91
N GLN A 104 -4.79 -7.20 -8.51
CA GLN A 104 -4.59 -7.68 -7.13
C GLN A 104 -4.78 -6.56 -6.11
N THR A 105 -4.30 -5.35 -6.43
CA THR A 105 -4.45 -4.17 -5.57
C THR A 105 -5.90 -3.77 -5.43
N ALA A 106 -6.66 -3.71 -6.53
CA ALA A 106 -8.08 -3.42 -6.49
C ALA A 106 -8.86 -4.48 -5.69
N ASN A 107 -8.54 -5.77 -5.89
CA ASN A 107 -9.18 -6.87 -5.17
C ASN A 107 -8.93 -6.76 -3.66
N TYR A 108 -7.70 -6.47 -3.26
CA TYR A 108 -7.35 -6.26 -1.85
C TYR A 108 -8.10 -5.06 -1.22
N ILE A 109 -8.20 -3.94 -1.93
CA ILE A 109 -9.02 -2.79 -1.46
C ILE A 109 -10.50 -3.19 -1.34
N ASN A 110 -10.99 -3.99 -2.28
CA ASN A 110 -12.37 -4.44 -2.29
C ASN A 110 -12.69 -5.42 -1.16
N SER A 111 -11.74 -6.24 -0.72
CA SER A 111 -11.93 -7.22 0.36
C SER A 111 -11.71 -6.66 1.77
N THR A 112 -11.27 -5.41 1.92
CA THR A 112 -10.87 -4.83 3.21
C THR A 112 -11.75 -3.65 3.64
N SER A 113 -11.72 -3.23 4.90
CA SER A 113 -12.62 -2.20 5.45
C SER A 113 -11.94 -0.87 5.76
N TYR A 114 -10.86 -0.51 5.06
CA TYR A 114 -10.19 0.77 5.28
C TYR A 114 -11.12 1.95 5.00
N LYS A 115 -11.03 2.98 5.84
CA LYS A 115 -11.78 4.25 5.69
C LYS A 115 -11.06 5.21 4.74
N ALA A 116 -9.74 5.10 4.66
CA ALA A 116 -8.90 5.95 3.82
C ALA A 116 -7.70 5.18 3.26
N ILE A 117 -7.25 5.63 2.09
CA ILE A 117 -6.04 5.12 1.42
C ILE A 117 -5.18 6.30 0.98
N LEU A 118 -3.91 6.25 1.36
CA LEU A 118 -2.85 7.14 0.88
C LEU A 118 -1.87 6.33 0.03
N MET A 119 -1.87 6.54 -1.27
CA MET A 119 -0.97 5.85 -2.21
C MET A 119 0.27 6.70 -2.52
N PHE A 120 1.44 6.09 -2.46
CA PHE A 120 2.65 6.61 -3.07
C PHE A 120 2.69 6.08 -4.49
N HIS A 121 2.71 6.96 -5.47
CA HIS A 121 2.60 6.64 -6.87
C HIS A 121 3.94 6.84 -7.57
N ASP A 122 4.45 5.77 -8.15
CA ASP A 122 5.65 5.74 -8.98
C ASP A 122 5.24 5.58 -10.45
N PRO A 123 5.14 6.69 -11.21
CA PRO A 123 4.72 6.66 -12.61
C PRO A 123 5.77 6.05 -13.54
N GLU A 124 7.06 6.06 -13.16
CA GLU A 124 8.14 5.54 -13.98
C GLU A 124 8.03 4.02 -14.11
N ASN A 125 7.80 3.33 -12.99
CA ASN A 125 7.69 1.88 -12.98
C ASN A 125 6.27 1.37 -13.25
N TRP A 126 5.26 2.10 -12.78
CA TRP A 126 3.87 1.62 -12.70
C TRP A 126 2.86 2.43 -13.51
N ASN A 127 3.33 3.29 -14.42
CA ASN A 127 2.53 4.11 -15.32
C ASN A 127 1.30 4.74 -14.63
N LYS A 128 0.07 4.43 -15.04
CA LYS A 128 -1.16 4.79 -14.30
C LYS A 128 -2.00 3.58 -13.90
N SER A 129 -1.57 2.35 -14.21
CA SER A 129 -2.38 1.13 -14.06
C SER A 129 -2.82 0.91 -12.62
N VAL A 130 -1.87 0.86 -11.67
CA VAL A 130 -2.19 0.65 -10.25
C VAL A 130 -2.96 1.85 -9.69
N LEU A 131 -2.59 3.08 -10.06
CA LEU A 131 -3.27 4.30 -9.62
C LEU A 131 -4.75 4.30 -10.04
N ASN A 132 -5.04 3.96 -11.30
CA ASN A 132 -6.40 3.93 -11.83
C ASN A 132 -7.23 2.82 -11.19
N ALA A 133 -6.63 1.65 -10.97
CA ALA A 133 -7.27 0.54 -10.27
C ALA A 133 -7.64 0.92 -8.83
N CYS A 134 -6.72 1.57 -8.09
CA CYS A 134 -6.99 2.11 -6.76
C CYS A 134 -8.12 3.13 -6.76
N LYS A 135 -8.09 4.11 -7.68
CA LYS A 135 -9.15 5.13 -7.81
C LYS A 135 -10.53 4.49 -8.03
N LYS A 136 -10.62 3.54 -8.96
CA LYS A 136 -11.87 2.83 -9.29
C LYS A 136 -12.39 2.04 -8.09
N ALA A 137 -11.53 1.27 -7.42
CA ALA A 137 -11.89 0.49 -6.23
C ALA A 137 -12.35 1.39 -5.07
N CYS A 138 -11.63 2.49 -4.81
CA CYS A 138 -12.00 3.43 -3.76
C CYS A 138 -13.33 4.12 -4.03
N SER A 139 -13.57 4.56 -5.27
CA SER A 139 -14.83 5.18 -5.67
C SER A 139 -16.01 4.23 -5.49
N LYS A 140 -15.85 2.95 -5.87
CA LYS A 140 -16.90 1.92 -5.69
C LYS A 140 -17.28 1.70 -4.23
N LYS A 141 -16.32 1.84 -3.30
CA LYS A 141 -16.52 1.60 -1.86
C LYS A 141 -16.67 2.86 -1.02
N ASN A 142 -16.73 4.03 -1.65
CA ASN A 142 -16.75 5.33 -0.96
C ASN A 142 -15.58 5.51 0.03
N ILE A 143 -14.40 5.01 -0.33
CA ILE A 143 -13.18 5.11 0.48
C ILE A 143 -12.46 6.43 0.14
N LYS A 144 -12.03 7.18 1.15
CA LYS A 144 -11.26 8.42 0.95
C LYS A 144 -9.91 8.08 0.30
N PHE A 145 -9.69 8.52 -0.93
CA PHE A 145 -8.46 8.22 -1.67
C PHE A 145 -7.60 9.47 -1.91
N LYS A 146 -6.32 9.37 -1.59
CA LYS A 146 -5.28 10.36 -1.92
C LYS A 146 -4.05 9.67 -2.47
N TYR A 147 -3.30 10.36 -3.32
CA TYR A 147 -2.03 9.87 -3.81
C TYR A 147 -0.98 10.98 -3.85
N LEU A 148 0.29 10.59 -3.67
CA LEU A 148 1.47 11.43 -3.77
C LEU A 148 2.42 10.79 -4.78
N LYS A 149 3.00 11.57 -5.70
CA LYS A 149 4.09 11.04 -6.54
C LYS A 149 5.33 10.82 -5.69
N VAL A 150 6.06 9.71 -5.89
CA VAL A 150 7.27 9.38 -5.11
C VAL A 150 8.29 10.51 -5.12
N GLU A 151 8.61 11.08 -6.28
CA GLU A 151 9.52 12.24 -6.42
C GLU A 151 9.12 13.46 -5.56
N ARG A 152 7.81 13.64 -5.35
CA ARG A 152 7.23 14.78 -4.62
C ARG A 152 6.84 14.44 -3.19
N ALA A 153 7.02 13.19 -2.76
CA ALA A 153 6.62 12.68 -1.46
C ALA A 153 7.60 13.14 -0.36
N ARG A 154 7.70 14.45 -0.17
CA ARG A 154 8.46 15.05 0.94
C ARG A 154 7.71 14.86 2.25
N SER A 155 8.45 14.74 3.36
CA SER A 155 7.87 14.49 4.69
C SER A 155 6.78 15.49 5.08
N LYS A 156 6.96 16.79 4.77
CA LYS A 156 5.94 17.83 5.06
C LYS A 156 4.63 17.61 4.32
N THR A 157 4.67 17.19 3.06
CA THR A 157 3.47 16.94 2.24
C THR A 157 2.75 15.70 2.73
N MET A 158 3.51 14.64 3.04
CA MET A 158 2.97 13.42 3.62
C MET A 158 2.25 13.71 4.96
N LEU A 159 2.88 14.47 5.87
CA LEU A 159 2.24 14.85 7.13
C LEU A 159 0.88 15.51 6.91
N LYS A 160 0.84 16.54 6.05
CA LYS A 160 -0.38 17.28 5.76
C LYS A 160 -1.50 16.40 5.23
N GLU A 161 -1.18 15.43 4.35
CA GLU A 161 -2.20 14.53 3.82
C GLU A 161 -2.68 13.54 4.89
N ILE A 162 -1.78 12.97 5.70
CA ILE A 162 -2.17 12.07 6.78
C ILE A 162 -3.00 12.81 7.84
N GLU A 163 -2.62 14.03 8.22
CA GLU A 163 -3.40 14.90 9.11
C GLU A 163 -4.82 15.12 8.57
N LYS A 164 -4.97 15.53 7.30
CA LYS A 164 -6.30 15.71 6.69
C LYS A 164 -7.15 14.43 6.71
N LEU A 165 -6.53 13.27 6.57
CA LEU A 165 -7.22 11.97 6.59
C LEU A 165 -7.72 11.61 8.00
N PHE A 166 -6.98 11.99 9.06
CA PHE A 166 -7.40 11.78 10.45
C PHE A 166 -8.31 12.88 11.01
N SER A 167 -8.05 14.17 10.73
CA SER A 167 -8.80 15.31 11.27
C SER A 167 -10.26 15.35 10.81
N ARG A 168 -10.60 14.73 9.67
CA ARG A 168 -11.98 14.64 9.18
C ARG A 168 -12.82 13.53 9.82
N ASN A 169 -12.28 12.81 10.81
CA ASN A 169 -13.04 11.85 11.64
C ASN A 169 -13.42 12.44 13.02
N GLY A 170 -13.24 13.75 13.25
CA GLY A 170 -13.55 14.44 14.50
C GLY A 170 -14.71 15.43 14.40
N ARG A 171 -15.92 14.95 14.04
CA ARG A 171 -17.19 15.62 14.41
C ARG A 171 -18.09 14.62 15.12
N THR A 172 -17.76 14.41 16.39
CA THR A 172 -18.57 13.90 17.52
C THR A 172 -17.56 13.82 18.68
N SER A 173 -17.63 14.56 19.77
CA SER A 173 -18.69 15.36 20.40
C SER A 173 -18.12 16.75 20.80
N LEU A 174 -18.92 17.79 20.57
CA LEU A 174 -19.06 18.86 21.55
C LEU A 174 -19.93 18.28 22.67
N ASP A 175 -19.67 18.78 23.88
CA ASP A 175 -20.16 18.35 25.20
C ASP A 175 -19.23 17.35 25.92
#